data_AF-A0A3D4QMX3-F1
#
_entry.id   AF-A0A3D4QMX3-F1
#
_cell.length_a   1.000
_cell.length_b   1.000
_cell.length_c   1.000
_cell.angle_alpha   90.00
_cell.angle_beta   90.00
_cell.angle_gamma   90.00
#
_symmetry.space_group_name_H-M   'P 1'
#
loop_
_entity.id
_entity.type
_entity.pdbx_description
1 polymer ?
#
loop_
_entity_poly.entity_id
_entity_poly.type
_entity_poly.pdbx_seq_one_letter_code
_entity_poly.pdbx_strand_id
1 'polypeptide(L)'
;MTGTTRQLAEFAAGLTYDKLPAEIAARTKLLILDVAGIMVRARHDAESTASLVSAVERLGQVAGNCSVLGDGRGYTPMAAALVNGSLAHSLDFDDTHAEASLHSSAPIVPAVLAAAEMTDASGKDVITACIVGYEIQIRLAKALVPTAHYDRGYHPTATTGVMAAAAAAGKILGLDADGI
;
A
#
# COMPACT_ATOMS: atom_id res chain seq x y z
N MET A 1 1.15 8.05 30.18
CA MET A 1 1.67 7.17 29.12
C MET A 1 0.83 7.41 27.88
N THR A 2 1.45 7.75 26.75
CA THR A 2 0.76 7.84 25.44
C THR A 2 0.32 6.44 25.01
N GLY A 3 -0.92 6.28 24.53
CA GLY A 3 -1.42 4.97 24.06
C GLY A 3 -0.71 4.48 22.79
N THR A 4 -0.66 3.16 22.58
CA THR A 4 0.04 2.52 21.44
C THR A 4 -0.41 3.07 20.08
N THR A 5 -1.73 3.27 19.89
CA THR A 5 -2.28 3.86 18.66
C THR A 5 -1.70 5.25 18.39
N ARG A 6 -1.63 6.10 19.43
CA ARG A 6 -1.07 7.45 19.32
C ARG A 6 0.40 7.42 18.94
N GLN A 7 1.18 6.49 19.48
CA GLN A 7 2.60 6.34 19.14
C GLN A 7 2.82 5.99 17.66
N LEU A 8 1.97 5.14 17.08
CA LEU A 8 2.04 4.80 15.66
C LEU A 8 1.64 5.99 14.77
N ALA A 9 0.60 6.72 15.15
CA ALA A 9 0.16 7.92 14.42
C ALA A 9 1.22 9.04 14.48
N GLU A 10 1.83 9.28 15.63
CA GLU A 10 2.92 10.25 15.79
C GLU A 10 4.16 9.85 14.98
N PHE A 11 4.49 8.56 14.94
CA PHE A 11 5.55 8.05 14.07
C PHE A 11 5.24 8.32 12.59
N ALA A 12 4.03 7.96 12.12
CA ALA A 12 3.60 8.15 10.75
C ALA A 12 3.65 9.63 10.34
N ALA A 13 3.02 10.51 11.12
CA ALA A 13 2.98 11.94 10.89
C ALA A 13 4.38 12.58 10.96
N GLY A 14 5.25 12.12 11.89
CA GLY A 14 6.54 12.74 12.18
C GLY A 14 7.74 12.27 11.34
N LEU A 15 7.63 11.14 10.62
CA LEU A 15 8.72 10.63 9.77
C LEU A 15 8.95 11.54 8.56
N THR A 16 10.20 11.88 8.26
CA THR A 16 10.57 12.68 7.08
C THR A 16 11.66 11.98 6.29
N TYR A 17 11.73 12.25 4.98
CA TYR A 17 12.70 11.61 4.09
C TYR A 17 14.14 11.77 4.58
N ASP A 18 14.51 12.96 5.09
CA ASP A 18 15.88 13.26 5.52
C ASP A 18 16.29 12.52 6.81
N LYS A 19 15.34 11.91 7.52
CA LYS A 19 15.60 11.05 8.68
C LYS A 19 15.78 9.58 8.31
N LEU A 20 15.57 9.22 7.03
CA LEU A 20 15.67 7.83 6.58
C LEU A 20 17.15 7.44 6.42
N PRO A 21 17.55 6.26 6.92
CA PRO A 21 18.81 5.66 6.51
C PRO A 21 18.82 5.43 4.99
N ALA A 22 19.95 5.72 4.34
CA ALA A 22 20.04 5.72 2.88
C ALA A 22 19.74 4.34 2.27
N GLU A 23 20.14 3.28 2.96
CA GLU A 23 19.90 1.89 2.60
C GLU A 23 18.41 1.52 2.66
N ILE A 24 17.65 2.10 3.60
CA ILE A 24 16.20 1.87 3.71
C ILE A 24 15.49 2.56 2.55
N ALA A 25 15.82 3.82 2.27
CA ALA A 25 15.28 4.52 1.11
C ALA A 25 15.63 3.81 -0.21
N ALA A 26 16.84 3.25 -0.33
CA ALA A 26 17.25 2.45 -1.48
C ALA A 26 16.45 1.15 -1.60
N ARG A 27 16.27 0.42 -0.50
CA ARG A 27 15.48 -0.83 -0.48
C ARG A 27 14.02 -0.58 -0.84
N THR A 28 13.40 0.48 -0.29
CA THR A 28 12.01 0.82 -0.60
C THR A 28 11.81 1.14 -2.08
N LYS A 29 12.75 1.82 -2.74
CA LYS A 29 12.69 2.03 -4.20
C LYS A 29 12.67 0.73 -4.99
N LEU A 30 13.45 -0.27 -4.57
CA LEU A 30 13.46 -1.58 -5.22
C LEU A 30 12.14 -2.33 -5.01
N LEU A 31 11.54 -2.26 -3.82
CA LEU A 31 10.23 -2.86 -3.55
C LEU A 31 9.12 -2.20 -4.36
N ILE A 32 9.15 -0.86 -4.49
CA ILE A 32 8.21 -0.13 -5.35
C ILE A 32 8.37 -0.55 -6.81
N LEU A 33 9.61 -0.65 -7.29
CA LEU A 33 9.90 -1.08 -8.67
C LEU A 33 9.39 -2.51 -8.94
N ASP A 34 9.62 -3.42 -7.99
CA ASP A 34 9.21 -4.82 -8.06
C ASP A 34 7.68 -4.94 -8.20
N VAL A 35 6.93 -4.37 -7.25
CA VAL A 35 5.45 -4.43 -7.27
C VAL A 35 4.86 -3.69 -8.47
N ALA A 36 5.50 -2.61 -8.94
CA ALA A 36 5.08 -1.92 -10.16
C ALA A 36 5.19 -2.82 -11.40
N GLY A 37 6.28 -3.58 -11.53
CA GLY A 37 6.44 -4.58 -12.59
C GLY A 37 5.36 -5.67 -12.54
N ILE A 38 5.05 -6.15 -11.33
CA ILE A 38 4.01 -7.16 -11.10
C ILE A 38 2.63 -6.63 -11.48
N MET A 39 2.28 -5.40 -11.10
CA MET A 39 1.01 -4.77 -11.47
C MET A 39 0.84 -4.67 -12.99
N VAL A 40 1.89 -4.22 -13.70
CA VAL A 40 1.88 -4.15 -15.17
C VAL A 40 1.67 -5.54 -15.79
N ARG A 41 2.36 -6.56 -15.28
CA ARG A 41 2.20 -7.96 -15.75
C ARG A 41 0.77 -8.47 -15.48
N ALA A 42 0.29 -8.34 -14.24
CA ALA A 42 -1.01 -8.82 -13.81
C ALA A 42 -2.16 -8.15 -14.59
N ARG A 43 -1.98 -6.88 -14.98
CA ARG A 43 -2.97 -6.17 -15.79
C ARG A 43 -3.26 -6.87 -17.13
N HIS A 44 -2.34 -7.66 -17.65
CA HIS A 44 -2.51 -8.36 -18.92
C HIS A 44 -2.67 -9.87 -18.76
N ASP A 45 -2.12 -10.46 -17.70
CA ASP A 45 -1.98 -11.92 -17.59
C ASP A 45 -2.72 -12.55 -16.39
N ALA A 46 -3.26 -11.78 -15.45
CA ALA A 46 -4.01 -12.35 -14.32
C ALA A 46 -5.47 -12.64 -14.68
N GLU A 47 -5.94 -13.84 -14.33
CA GLU A 47 -7.31 -14.31 -14.62
C GLU A 47 -8.40 -13.43 -13.97
N SER A 48 -8.11 -12.88 -12.78
CA SER A 48 -9.00 -12.00 -12.02
C SER A 48 -9.23 -10.63 -12.67
N THR A 49 -8.31 -10.17 -13.53
CA THR A 49 -8.26 -8.78 -14.01
C THR A 49 -9.51 -8.39 -14.80
N ALA A 50 -9.98 -9.24 -15.71
CA ALA A 50 -11.13 -8.91 -16.55
C ALA A 50 -12.41 -8.67 -15.73
N SER A 51 -12.67 -9.54 -14.74
CA SER A 51 -13.82 -9.41 -13.85
C SER A 51 -13.73 -8.18 -12.96
N LEU A 52 -12.55 -7.91 -12.41
CA LEU A 52 -12.30 -6.73 -11.56
C LEU A 52 -12.53 -5.42 -12.32
N VAL A 53 -11.88 -5.28 -13.48
CA VAL A 53 -11.99 -4.08 -14.32
C VAL A 53 -13.43 -3.85 -14.78
N SER A 54 -14.14 -4.92 -15.19
CA SER A 54 -15.56 -4.81 -15.58
C SER A 54 -16.43 -4.36 -14.41
N ALA A 55 -16.18 -4.84 -13.18
CA ALA A 55 -16.93 -4.39 -12.01
C ALA A 55 -16.70 -2.90 -11.73
N VAL A 56 -15.44 -2.44 -11.79
CA VAL A 56 -15.06 -1.03 -11.59
C VAL A 56 -15.68 -0.12 -12.64
N GLU A 57 -15.70 -0.53 -13.91
CA GLU A 57 -16.38 0.17 -15.00
C GLU A 57 -17.89 0.30 -14.76
N ARG A 58 -18.56 -0.79 -14.39
CA ARG A 58 -20.01 -0.81 -14.12
C ARG A 58 -20.40 0.06 -12.94
N LEU A 59 -19.47 0.31 -12.01
CA LEU A 59 -19.62 1.25 -10.89
C LEU A 59 -19.29 2.71 -11.28
N GLY A 60 -18.98 2.98 -12.55
CA GLY A 60 -18.67 4.32 -13.05
C GLY A 60 -17.34 4.87 -12.56
N GLN A 61 -16.39 4.01 -12.17
CA GLN A 61 -15.15 4.44 -11.51
C GLN A 61 -13.95 4.62 -12.46
N VAL A 62 -14.19 4.64 -13.77
CA VAL A 62 -13.19 4.83 -14.84
C VAL A 62 -13.22 6.26 -15.42
N ALA A 63 -13.57 7.24 -14.59
CA ALA A 63 -13.72 8.65 -14.95
C ALA A 63 -12.95 9.57 -13.97
N GLY A 64 -11.69 9.24 -13.71
CA GLY A 64 -10.81 10.06 -12.85
C GLY A 64 -9.42 10.24 -13.45
N ASN A 65 -8.50 10.79 -12.66
CA ASN A 65 -7.15 11.15 -13.10
C ASN A 65 -6.06 10.23 -12.52
N CYS A 66 -6.43 9.27 -11.67
CA CYS A 66 -5.47 8.32 -11.10
C CYS A 66 -5.20 7.17 -12.06
N SER A 67 -3.97 6.67 -12.06
CA SER A 67 -3.52 5.64 -12.99
C SER A 67 -3.66 4.23 -12.42
N VAL A 68 -4.01 3.29 -13.30
CA VAL A 68 -3.78 1.86 -13.08
C VAL A 68 -2.58 1.47 -13.92
N LEU A 69 -1.57 0.86 -13.31
CA LEU A 69 -0.34 0.50 -14.01
C LEU A 69 -0.61 -0.54 -15.09
N GLY A 70 -0.13 -0.27 -16.31
CA GLY A 70 -0.41 -1.09 -17.49
C GLY A 70 -1.78 -0.81 -18.14
N ASP A 71 -2.52 0.21 -17.70
CA ASP A 71 -3.77 0.67 -18.31
C ASP A 71 -3.64 2.09 -18.86
N GLY A 72 -4.36 2.40 -19.94
CA GLY A 72 -4.37 3.73 -20.57
C GLY A 72 -5.51 4.63 -20.09
N ARG A 73 -6.39 4.13 -19.23
CA ARG A 73 -7.54 4.88 -18.70
C ARG A 73 -7.24 5.52 -17.36
N GLY A 74 -7.98 6.58 -17.05
CA GLY A 74 -7.98 7.22 -15.75
C GLY A 74 -9.10 6.69 -14.86
N TYR A 75 -8.80 6.54 -13.57
CA TYR A 75 -9.68 5.98 -12.55
C TYR A 75 -9.91 6.98 -11.42
N THR A 76 -10.99 6.81 -10.67
CA THR A 76 -11.13 7.49 -9.38
C THR A 76 -10.02 7.00 -8.44
N PRO A 77 -9.59 7.81 -7.44
CA PRO A 77 -8.50 7.39 -6.55
C PRO A 77 -8.75 6.06 -5.84
N MET A 78 -9.97 5.85 -5.36
CA MET A 78 -10.35 4.57 -4.71
C MET A 78 -10.28 3.39 -5.69
N ALA A 79 -10.72 3.58 -6.93
CA ALA A 79 -10.65 2.52 -7.93
C ALA A 79 -9.22 2.24 -8.41
N ALA A 80 -8.39 3.27 -8.57
CA ALA A 80 -6.98 3.09 -8.87
C ALA A 80 -6.28 2.27 -7.77
N ALA A 81 -6.49 2.62 -6.50
CA ALA A 81 -5.95 1.87 -5.36
C ALA A 81 -6.46 0.41 -5.33
N LEU A 82 -7.77 0.19 -5.52
CA LEU A 82 -8.37 -1.14 -5.52
C LEU A 82 -7.83 -2.02 -6.66
N VAL A 83 -7.77 -1.47 -7.88
CA VAL A 83 -7.31 -2.22 -9.05
C VAL A 83 -5.82 -2.51 -8.93
N ASN A 84 -4.98 -1.50 -8.70
CA ASN A 84 -3.55 -1.70 -8.51
C ASN A 84 -3.23 -2.65 -7.33
N GLY A 85 -3.95 -2.55 -6.21
CA GLY A 85 -3.84 -3.47 -5.07
C GLY A 85 -4.17 -4.91 -5.41
N SER A 86 -5.25 -5.11 -6.17
CA SER A 86 -5.60 -6.45 -6.65
C SER A 86 -4.55 -6.98 -7.62
N LEU A 87 -4.09 -6.15 -8.57
CA LEU A 87 -3.08 -6.52 -9.55
C LEU A 87 -1.74 -6.88 -8.88
N ALA A 88 -1.34 -6.14 -7.85
CA ALA A 88 -0.12 -6.38 -7.11
C ALA A 88 -0.05 -7.79 -6.51
N HIS A 89 -1.17 -8.37 -6.12
CA HIS A 89 -1.22 -9.68 -5.47
C HIS A 89 -1.85 -10.79 -6.34
N SER A 90 -2.41 -10.47 -7.51
CA SER A 90 -3.17 -11.44 -8.33
C SER A 90 -2.34 -12.59 -8.92
N LEU A 91 -1.01 -12.44 -8.97
CA LEU A 91 -0.09 -13.46 -9.48
C LEU A 91 0.74 -14.12 -8.37
N ASP A 92 0.56 -13.71 -7.11
CA ASP A 92 1.34 -14.20 -5.96
C ASP A 92 2.86 -14.07 -6.15
N PHE A 93 3.28 -12.97 -6.78
CA PHE A 93 4.68 -12.64 -7.10
C PHE A 93 5.26 -11.51 -6.25
N ASP A 94 4.42 -10.86 -5.44
CA ASP A 94 4.78 -9.72 -4.62
C ASP A 94 5.68 -10.08 -3.44
N ASP A 95 6.27 -9.04 -2.84
CA ASP A 95 7.24 -9.17 -1.78
C ASP A 95 6.71 -9.92 -0.56
N THR A 96 7.63 -10.49 0.23
CA THR A 96 7.29 -11.15 1.49
C THR A 96 8.17 -10.64 2.62
N HIS A 97 7.56 -10.48 3.80
CA HIS A 97 8.29 -10.31 5.06
C HIS A 97 8.22 -11.59 5.89
N ALA A 98 9.27 -12.41 5.83
CA ALA A 98 9.29 -13.77 6.39
C ALA A 98 8.87 -13.84 7.87
N GLU A 99 9.41 -12.97 8.74
CA GLU A 99 9.08 -13.00 10.18
C GLU A 99 7.62 -12.63 10.45
N ALA A 100 7.02 -11.79 9.60
CA ALA A 100 5.67 -11.28 9.81
C ALA A 100 4.62 -12.03 8.96
N SER A 101 5.07 -12.94 8.07
CA SER A 101 4.26 -13.77 7.17
C SER A 101 3.21 -12.96 6.38
N LEU A 102 3.68 -11.99 5.60
CA LEU A 102 2.84 -11.04 4.89
C LEU A 102 3.48 -10.45 3.63
N HIS A 103 2.63 -9.91 2.78
CA HIS A 103 2.99 -9.21 1.54
C HIS A 103 2.66 -7.73 1.69
N SER A 104 3.67 -6.91 1.96
CA SER A 104 3.42 -5.54 2.41
C SER A 104 3.25 -4.56 1.24
N SER A 105 3.96 -4.76 0.14
CA SER A 105 3.92 -3.84 -0.99
C SER A 105 2.52 -3.77 -1.63
N ALA A 106 1.79 -4.88 -1.68
CA ALA A 106 0.49 -4.99 -2.33
C ALA A 106 -0.62 -4.07 -1.77
N PRO A 107 -0.85 -3.99 -0.45
CA PRO A 107 -1.81 -3.02 0.09
C PRO A 107 -1.25 -1.59 0.14
N ILE A 108 0.06 -1.41 0.35
CA ILE A 108 0.63 -0.10 0.67
C ILE A 108 0.91 0.73 -0.60
N VAL A 109 1.67 0.19 -1.55
CA VAL A 109 2.16 0.95 -2.70
C VAL A 109 1.00 1.48 -3.56
N PRO A 110 -0.03 0.68 -3.88
CA PRO A 110 -1.21 1.16 -4.60
C PRO A 110 -1.97 2.29 -3.91
N ALA A 111 -2.13 2.22 -2.59
CA ALA A 111 -2.78 3.26 -1.82
C ALA A 111 -1.96 4.56 -1.81
N VAL A 112 -0.63 4.45 -1.66
CA VAL A 112 0.30 5.58 -1.71
C VAL A 112 0.29 6.23 -3.09
N LEU A 113 0.35 5.45 -4.17
CA LEU A 113 0.33 5.99 -5.54
C LEU A 113 -0.97 6.73 -5.84
N ALA A 114 -2.12 6.13 -5.50
CA ALA A 114 -3.42 6.78 -5.70
C ALA A 114 -3.54 8.08 -4.89
N ALA A 115 -3.10 8.10 -3.63
CA ALA A 115 -3.07 9.31 -2.82
C ALA A 115 -2.08 10.35 -3.37
N ALA A 116 -0.94 9.91 -3.91
CA ALA A 116 0.08 10.80 -4.46
C ALA A 116 -0.45 11.51 -5.71
N GLU A 117 -1.19 10.82 -6.57
CA GLU A 117 -1.83 11.42 -7.76
C GLU A 117 -2.98 12.39 -7.42
N MET A 118 -3.50 12.35 -6.19
CA MET A 118 -4.46 13.35 -5.69
C MET A 118 -3.79 14.65 -5.21
N THR A 119 -2.47 14.66 -5.11
CA THR A 119 -1.67 15.72 -4.50
C THR A 119 -0.45 16.07 -5.39
N ASP A 120 0.36 17.04 -4.99
CA ASP A 120 1.64 17.34 -5.65
C ASP A 120 2.81 16.59 -4.99
N ALA A 121 2.57 15.34 -4.55
CA ALA A 121 3.56 14.55 -3.81
C ALA A 121 4.81 14.26 -4.65
N SER A 122 5.99 14.45 -4.04
CA SER A 122 7.26 14.11 -4.66
C SER A 122 7.57 12.61 -4.50
N GLY A 123 8.56 12.12 -5.26
CA GLY A 123 9.06 10.75 -5.08
C GLY A 123 9.63 10.49 -3.67
N LYS A 124 10.13 11.54 -2.98
CA LYS A 124 10.58 11.42 -1.58
C LYS A 124 9.39 11.19 -0.64
N ASP A 125 8.26 11.82 -0.91
CA ASP A 125 7.04 11.66 -0.13
C ASP A 125 6.47 10.25 -0.30
N VAL A 126 6.43 9.75 -1.55
CA VAL A 126 6.04 8.37 -1.87
C VAL A 126 6.91 7.35 -1.13
N ILE A 127 8.24 7.50 -1.19
CA ILE A 127 9.17 6.59 -0.48
C ILE A 127 8.92 6.63 1.04
N THR A 128 8.76 7.83 1.60
CA THR A 128 8.54 8.01 3.05
C THR A 128 7.21 7.39 3.48
N ALA A 129 6.14 7.60 2.73
CA ALA A 129 4.81 7.05 3.03
C ALA A 129 4.79 5.53 2.92
N CYS A 130 5.44 4.95 1.90
CA CYS A 130 5.60 3.50 1.81
C CYS A 130 6.29 2.94 3.06
N ILE A 131 7.39 3.56 3.53
CA ILE A 131 8.10 3.15 4.75
C ILE A 131 7.20 3.23 5.98
N VAL A 132 6.38 4.28 6.12
CA VAL A 132 5.37 4.38 7.19
C VAL A 132 4.44 3.18 7.17
N GLY A 133 3.91 2.83 5.99
CA GLY A 133 3.06 1.66 5.81
C GLY A 133 3.77 0.37 6.22
N TYR A 134 4.98 0.13 5.70
CA TYR A 134 5.74 -1.10 5.98
C TYR A 134 5.96 -1.27 7.49
N GLU A 135 6.42 -0.22 8.16
CA GLU A 135 6.70 -0.25 9.60
C GLU A 135 5.45 -0.56 10.42
N ILE A 136 4.31 0.06 10.09
CA ILE A 136 3.04 -0.16 10.77
C ILE A 136 2.55 -1.59 10.53
N GLN A 137 2.51 -2.05 9.28
CA GLN A 137 2.00 -3.37 8.93
C GLN A 137 2.79 -4.48 9.63
N ILE A 138 4.12 -4.39 9.56
CA ILE A 138 5.03 -5.40 10.13
C ILE A 138 4.89 -5.44 11.65
N ARG A 139 4.82 -4.28 12.32
CA ARG A 139 4.63 -4.22 13.78
C ARG A 139 3.29 -4.80 14.22
N LEU A 140 2.20 -4.45 13.52
CA LEU A 140 0.87 -4.97 13.82
C LEU A 140 0.81 -6.49 13.65
N ALA A 141 1.39 -7.00 12.55
CA ALA A 141 1.42 -8.43 12.29
C ALA A 141 2.26 -9.21 13.30
N LYS A 142 3.43 -8.69 13.70
CA LYS A 142 4.23 -9.29 14.76
C LYS A 142 3.49 -9.31 16.09
N ALA A 143 2.73 -8.26 16.40
CA ALA A 143 1.96 -8.17 17.64
C ALA A 143 0.78 -9.17 17.72
N LEU A 144 0.16 -9.51 16.59
CA LEU A 144 -0.93 -10.50 16.54
C LEU A 144 -0.45 -11.96 16.49
N VAL A 145 0.87 -12.20 16.39
CA VAL A 145 1.49 -13.52 16.19
C VAL A 145 0.97 -14.17 14.89
N PRO A 146 1.64 -13.96 13.73
CA PRO A 146 1.09 -14.26 12.42
C PRO A 146 0.56 -15.70 12.28
N THR A 147 1.31 -16.68 12.76
CA THR A 147 0.90 -18.10 12.73
C THR A 147 -0.44 -18.32 13.43
N ALA A 148 -0.62 -17.79 14.65
CA ALA A 148 -1.86 -17.95 15.38
C ALA A 148 -3.04 -17.22 14.72
N HIS A 149 -2.78 -16.17 13.93
CA HIS A 149 -3.80 -15.48 13.16
C HIS A 149 -4.24 -16.28 11.92
N TYR A 150 -3.28 -16.88 11.22
CA TYR A 150 -3.53 -17.83 10.14
C TYR A 150 -4.29 -19.07 10.62
N ASP A 151 -3.93 -19.63 11.77
CA ASP A 151 -4.61 -20.80 12.35
C ASP A 151 -6.09 -20.53 12.67
N ARG A 152 -6.46 -19.24 12.79
CA ARG A 152 -7.85 -18.79 12.97
C ARG A 152 -8.56 -18.46 11.66
N GLY A 153 -7.92 -18.68 10.52
CA GLY A 153 -8.47 -18.47 9.17
C GLY A 153 -8.33 -17.04 8.64
N TYR A 154 -7.58 -16.16 9.29
CA TYR A 154 -7.36 -14.80 8.82
C TYR A 154 -6.07 -14.67 8.01
N HIS A 155 -6.06 -13.78 7.03
CA HIS A 155 -4.87 -13.43 6.25
C HIS A 155 -4.26 -12.12 6.77
N PRO A 156 -3.11 -12.13 7.48
CA PRO A 156 -2.48 -10.94 8.06
C PRO A 156 -2.23 -9.83 7.05
N THR A 157 -1.84 -10.18 5.81
CA THR A 157 -1.66 -9.22 4.71
C THR A 157 -2.87 -8.29 4.57
N ALA A 158 -4.09 -8.84 4.60
CA ALA A 158 -5.32 -8.07 4.48
C ALA A 158 -5.67 -7.36 5.81
N THR A 159 -5.65 -8.09 6.93
CA THR A 159 -6.14 -7.58 8.22
C THR A 159 -5.27 -6.46 8.79
N THR A 160 -3.95 -6.49 8.56
CA THR A 160 -3.05 -5.39 8.96
C THR A 160 -2.75 -4.42 7.82
N GLY A 161 -2.79 -4.89 6.57
CA GLY A 161 -2.51 -4.07 5.39
C GLY A 161 -3.49 -2.92 5.21
N VAL A 162 -4.77 -3.09 5.56
CA VAL A 162 -5.75 -2.00 5.50
C VAL A 162 -5.38 -0.82 6.41
N MET A 163 -4.87 -1.09 7.61
CA MET A 163 -4.43 -0.05 8.55
C MET A 163 -3.15 0.63 8.05
N ALA A 164 -2.22 -0.14 7.48
CA ALA A 164 -0.98 0.38 6.93
C ALA A 164 -1.21 1.25 5.68
N ALA A 165 -2.08 0.82 4.77
CA ALA A 165 -2.49 1.56 3.59
C ALA A 165 -3.15 2.89 3.98
N ALA A 166 -4.05 2.87 4.98
CA ALA A 166 -4.69 4.09 5.49
C ALA A 166 -3.67 5.07 6.08
N ALA A 167 -2.75 4.61 6.94
CA ALA A 167 -1.73 5.46 7.52
C ALA A 167 -0.75 6.03 6.47
N ALA A 168 -0.37 5.23 5.48
CA ALA A 168 0.51 5.65 4.39
C ALA A 168 -0.19 6.67 3.46
N ALA A 169 -1.46 6.45 3.13
CA ALA A 169 -2.25 7.43 2.38
C ALA A 169 -2.45 8.73 3.18
N GLY A 170 -2.76 8.64 4.48
CA GLY A 170 -2.86 9.79 5.38
C GLY A 170 -1.57 10.60 5.43
N LYS A 171 -0.42 9.93 5.41
CA LYS A 171 0.90 10.59 5.31
C LYS A 171 1.05 11.40 4.02
N ILE A 172 0.66 10.82 2.88
CA ILE A 172 0.69 11.53 1.58
C ILE A 172 -0.25 12.73 1.58
N LEU A 173 -1.44 12.57 2.16
CA LEU A 173 -2.46 13.62 2.26
C LEU A 173 -2.10 14.72 3.29
N GLY A 174 -0.95 14.62 3.97
CA GLY A 174 -0.48 15.63 4.91
C GLY A 174 -1.24 15.66 6.24
N LEU A 175 -1.86 14.55 6.63
CA LEU A 175 -2.57 14.45 7.91
C LEU A 175 -1.59 14.45 9.09
N ASP A 176 -2.01 15.03 10.20
CA ASP A 176 -1.28 14.97 11.47
C ASP A 176 -1.62 13.68 12.24
N ALA A 177 -1.07 13.55 13.45
CA ALA A 177 -1.29 12.37 14.29
C ALA A 177 -2.71 12.24 14.87
N ASP A 178 -3.58 13.24 14.71
CA ASP A 178 -5.01 13.12 15.04
C ASP A 178 -5.82 12.66 13.81
N GLY A 179 -5.35 13.01 12.61
CA GLY A 179 -5.94 12.56 11.34
C GLY A 179 -5.50 11.17 10.87
N ILE A 180 -4.35 10.66 11.34
CA ILE A 180 -3.84 9.29 11.11
C ILE A 180 -4.29 8.37 12.25
#